data_AF-A0A379V2W6-F1
#
_entry.id   AF-A0A379V2W6-F1
#
_cell.length_a   1.000
_cell.length_b   1.000
_cell.length_c   1.000
_cell.angle_alpha   90.00
_cell.angle_beta   90.00
_cell.angle_gamma   90.00
#
_symmetry.space_group_name_H-M   'P 1'
#
loop_
_entity.id
_entity.type
_entity.pdbx_description
1 polymer ?
#
loop_
_entity_poly.entity_id
_entity_poly.type
_entity_poly.pdbx_seq_one_letter_code
_entity_poly.pdbx_strand_id
1 'polypeptide(L)'
;MNQSIAVLRPRSDIATALQTLLHSATKLNLFHSPRYNLIAWPFSGPYQNSNGWLLEVFARANDAQVWSRNDARRWLQLQGYQPSIVSAGTFERLGAKLFTPNVFTDDQPAELLRKGNVGLNSGDSVIRFIAHYSRQYPGVNIRIWGSRCVFIFRPVRKNKKQAVLCK
;
A
#
# COMPACT_ATOMS: atom_id res chain seq x y z
N MET A 1 12.73 7.51 -19.71
CA MET A 1 11.59 7.67 -18.79
C MET A 1 12.10 8.30 -17.50
N ASN A 2 11.51 9.40 -17.02
CA ASN A 2 11.88 9.99 -15.74
C ASN A 2 11.28 9.16 -14.62
N GLN A 3 12.09 8.28 -14.01
CA GLN A 3 11.67 7.52 -12.82
C GLN A 3 11.51 8.49 -11.65
N SER A 4 10.36 8.42 -10.98
CA SER A 4 10.05 9.20 -9.78
C SER A 4 9.94 8.21 -8.62
N ILE A 5 10.75 8.39 -7.57
CA ILE A 5 10.77 7.51 -6.40
C ILE A 5 10.07 8.19 -5.25
N ALA A 6 8.95 7.63 -4.80
CA ALA A 6 8.24 8.02 -3.59
C ALA A 6 8.93 7.45 -2.34
N VAL A 7 9.29 8.31 -1.38
CA VAL A 7 9.79 7.90 -0.06
C VAL A 7 8.81 8.39 1.00
N LEU A 8 8.28 7.45 1.79
CA LEU A 8 7.41 7.72 2.92
C LEU A 8 8.19 7.51 4.22
N ARG A 9 8.06 8.47 5.14
CA ARG A 9 8.66 8.40 6.48
C ARG A 9 7.54 8.41 7.51
N PRO A 10 7.13 7.25 8.06
CA PRO A 10 6.16 7.21 9.14
C PRO A 10 6.57 8.10 10.32
N ARG A 11 5.59 8.54 11.12
CA ARG A 11 5.86 9.19 12.41
C ARG A 11 6.78 8.32 13.27
N SER A 12 7.55 8.95 14.16
CA SER A 12 8.63 8.28 14.89
C SER A 12 8.14 7.12 15.76
N ASP A 13 6.99 7.27 16.41
CA ASP A 13 6.31 6.23 17.18
C ASP A 13 6.04 4.98 16.32
N ILE A 14 5.43 5.17 15.14
CA ILE A 14 5.12 4.08 14.20
C ILE A 14 6.40 3.47 13.65
N ALA A 15 7.40 4.28 13.32
CA ALA A 15 8.68 3.81 12.80
C ALA A 15 9.43 2.94 13.82
N THR A 16 9.43 3.33 15.10
CA THR A 16 10.00 2.53 16.19
C THR A 16 9.23 1.22 16.36
N ALA A 17 7.90 1.26 16.35
CA ALA A 17 7.08 0.05 16.45
C ALA A 17 7.31 -0.91 15.26
N LEU A 18 7.36 -0.39 14.03
CA LEU A 18 7.71 -1.16 12.84
C LEU A 18 9.10 -1.78 12.96
N GLN A 19 10.09 -1.02 13.42
CA GLN A 19 11.44 -1.54 13.63
C GLN A 19 11.41 -2.72 14.62
N THR A 20 10.72 -2.60 15.76
CA THR A 20 10.57 -3.71 16.71
C THR A 20 9.88 -4.93 16.10
N LEU A 21 8.83 -4.74 15.29
CA LEU A 21 8.13 -5.83 14.61
C LEU A 21 9.02 -6.55 13.60
N LEU A 22 9.78 -5.80 12.81
CA LEU A 22 10.66 -6.34 11.77
C LEU A 22 11.78 -7.23 12.32
N HIS A 23 12.16 -7.07 13.59
CA HIS A 23 13.14 -7.93 14.27
C HIS A 23 12.52 -9.20 14.88
N SER A 24 11.22 -9.43 14.74
CA SER A 24 10.53 -10.58 15.31
C SER A 24 9.76 -11.35 14.26
N ALA A 25 10.37 -12.41 13.72
CA ALA A 25 9.73 -13.32 12.77
C ALA A 25 8.40 -13.87 13.31
N THR A 26 8.33 -14.21 14.60
CA THR A 26 7.09 -14.66 15.26
C THR A 26 5.97 -13.63 15.14
N LYS A 27 6.25 -12.35 15.41
CA LYS A 27 5.24 -11.29 15.30
C LYS A 27 4.82 -11.06 13.84
N LEU A 28 5.77 -11.13 12.89
CA LEU A 28 5.46 -10.99 11.46
C LEU A 28 4.62 -12.15 10.93
N ASN A 29 4.86 -13.37 11.42
CA ASN A 29 4.14 -14.58 11.01
C ASN A 29 2.66 -14.54 11.38
N LEU A 30 2.25 -13.79 12.43
CA LEU A 30 0.84 -13.57 12.77
C LEU A 30 0.05 -12.90 11.62
N PHE A 31 0.74 -12.14 10.77
CA PHE A 31 0.15 -11.38 9.66
C PHE A 31 0.40 -12.03 8.30
N HIS A 32 1.15 -13.13 8.23
CA HIS A 32 1.45 -13.79 6.97
C HIS A 32 0.38 -14.83 6.63
N SER A 33 0.03 -14.92 5.34
CA SER A 33 -0.74 -16.02 4.79
C SER A 33 -0.08 -16.58 3.53
N PRO A 34 0.01 -17.91 3.40
CA PRO A 34 0.54 -18.53 2.19
C PRO A 34 -0.45 -18.46 1.01
N ARG A 35 -1.71 -18.08 1.24
CA ARG A 35 -2.75 -18.03 0.20
C ARG A 35 -2.64 -16.74 -0.60
N TYR A 36 -1.68 -16.72 -1.52
CA TYR A 36 -1.45 -15.55 -2.36
C TYR A 36 -2.58 -15.35 -3.39
N ASN A 37 -3.07 -14.13 -3.53
CA ASN A 37 -3.95 -13.70 -4.62
C ASN A 37 -3.54 -12.30 -5.06
N LEU A 38 -3.20 -12.09 -6.32
CA LEU A 38 -2.76 -10.79 -6.82
C LEU A 38 -3.81 -9.68 -6.56
N ILE A 39 -5.09 -10.04 -6.70
CA ILE A 39 -6.23 -9.13 -6.49
C ILE A 39 -6.89 -9.31 -5.12
N ALA A 40 -6.17 -9.76 -4.10
CA ALA A 40 -6.75 -9.98 -2.77
C ALA A 40 -7.54 -8.76 -2.27
N TRP A 41 -8.81 -8.99 -1.92
CA TRP A 41 -9.67 -7.96 -1.34
C TRP A 41 -9.20 -7.64 0.10
N PRO A 42 -9.00 -6.36 0.48
CA PRO A 42 -8.40 -6.00 1.75
C PRO A 42 -9.18 -6.38 3.01
N PHE A 43 -10.50 -6.55 2.92
CA PHE A 43 -11.36 -6.50 4.10
C PHE A 43 -11.92 -7.86 4.52
N SER A 44 -11.75 -8.88 3.69
CA SER A 44 -12.28 -10.22 3.94
C SER A 44 -11.49 -11.27 3.16
N GLY A 45 -11.97 -12.52 3.22
CA GLY A 45 -11.43 -13.61 2.42
C GLY A 45 -10.14 -14.21 2.99
N PRO A 46 -9.74 -15.38 2.45
CA PRO A 46 -8.57 -16.09 2.95
C PRO A 46 -7.25 -15.53 2.38
N TYR A 47 -7.33 -14.74 1.31
CA TYR A 47 -6.16 -14.39 0.51
C TYR A 47 -5.35 -13.20 1.05
N GLN A 48 -4.15 -13.06 0.51
CA GLN A 48 -3.24 -11.96 0.77
C GLN A 48 -2.43 -11.64 -0.50
N ASN A 49 -2.12 -10.36 -0.74
CA ASN A 49 -1.03 -9.99 -1.63
C ASN A 49 0.07 -9.29 -0.82
N SER A 50 1.22 -8.98 -1.44
CA SER A 50 2.36 -8.37 -0.76
C SER A 50 2.01 -7.04 -0.08
N ASN A 51 1.16 -6.23 -0.71
CA ASN A 51 0.67 -4.97 -0.16
C ASN A 51 -0.28 -5.18 1.04
N GLY A 52 -1.09 -6.24 1.00
CA GLY A 52 -1.96 -6.64 2.12
C GLY A 52 -1.15 -7.01 3.36
N TRP A 53 -0.09 -7.82 3.20
CA TRP A 53 0.81 -8.13 4.32
C TRP A 53 1.43 -6.87 4.92
N LEU A 54 1.94 -5.96 4.07
CA LEU A 54 2.52 -4.70 4.50
C LEU A 54 1.52 -3.85 5.30
N LEU A 55 0.27 -3.73 4.82
CA LEU A 55 -0.80 -3.00 5.50
C LEU A 55 -1.18 -3.64 6.82
N GLU A 56 -1.22 -4.97 6.89
CA GLU A 56 -1.56 -5.69 8.12
C GLU A 56 -0.47 -5.52 9.20
N VAL A 57 0.80 -5.60 8.82
CA VAL A 57 1.94 -5.27 9.72
C VAL A 57 1.92 -3.79 10.12
N PHE A 58 1.58 -2.90 9.20
CA PHE A 58 1.46 -1.47 9.47
C PHE A 58 0.34 -1.16 10.48
N ALA A 59 -0.79 -1.86 10.39
CA ALA A 59 -1.87 -1.76 11.37
C ALA A 59 -1.38 -2.14 12.78
N ARG A 60 -0.65 -3.26 12.91
CA ARG A 60 -0.03 -3.67 14.18
C ARG A 60 0.94 -2.64 14.75
N ALA A 61 1.68 -1.94 13.89
CA ALA A 61 2.59 -0.90 14.34
C ALA A 61 1.88 0.36 14.86
N ASN A 62 0.67 0.63 14.37
CA ASN A 62 -0.16 1.74 14.84
C ASN A 62 -1.00 1.39 16.08
N ASP A 63 -1.39 0.12 16.21
CA ASP A 63 -2.25 -0.34 17.29
C ASP A 63 -1.74 -1.68 17.87
N ALA A 64 -1.29 -1.62 19.12
CA ALA A 64 -0.78 -2.77 19.86
C ALA A 64 -1.88 -3.78 20.29
N GLN A 65 -3.16 -3.52 19.98
CA GLN A 65 -4.27 -4.48 20.15
C GLN A 65 -4.58 -5.27 18.88
N VAL A 66 -3.96 -4.95 17.74
CA VAL A 66 -4.09 -5.75 16.52
C VAL A 66 -3.24 -7.01 16.66
N TRP A 67 -3.84 -8.18 16.85
CA TRP A 67 -3.12 -9.45 17.07
C TRP A 67 -3.31 -10.49 15.97
N SER A 68 -4.22 -10.22 15.03
CA SER A 68 -4.51 -11.11 13.92
C SER A 68 -4.69 -10.34 12.61
N ARG A 69 -4.65 -11.07 11.49
CA ARG A 69 -5.03 -10.55 10.17
C ARG A 69 -6.42 -9.92 10.19
N ASN A 70 -7.38 -10.54 10.86
CA ASN A 70 -8.75 -10.03 10.92
C ASN A 70 -8.85 -8.73 11.72
N ASP A 71 -8.09 -8.58 12.81
CA ASP A 71 -8.03 -7.32 13.56
C ASP A 71 -7.41 -6.22 12.70
N ALA A 72 -6.33 -6.53 11.98
CA ALA A 72 -5.69 -5.59 11.08
C ALA A 72 -6.63 -5.14 9.96
N ARG A 73 -7.39 -6.05 9.36
CA ARG A 73 -8.39 -5.74 8.33
C ARG A 73 -9.53 -4.87 8.87
N ARG A 74 -9.98 -5.13 10.10
CA ARG A 74 -10.98 -4.29 10.77
C ARG A 74 -10.41 -2.90 11.07
N TRP A 75 -9.17 -2.84 11.54
CA TRP A 75 -8.45 -1.58 11.76
C TRP A 75 -8.35 -0.78 10.45
N LEU A 76 -7.98 -1.40 9.33
CA LEU A 76 -7.93 -0.74 8.01
C LEU A 76 -9.28 -0.14 7.60
N GLN A 77 -10.39 -0.85 7.83
CA GLN A 77 -11.74 -0.30 7.58
C GLN A 77 -12.02 0.91 8.47
N LEU A 78 -11.74 0.81 9.77
CA LEU A 78 -11.95 1.90 10.73
C LEU A 78 -11.09 3.14 10.41
N GLN A 79 -9.89 2.93 9.88
CA GLN A 79 -9.00 4.02 9.45
C GLN A 79 -9.31 4.55 8.04
N GLY A 80 -10.36 4.05 7.39
CA GLY A 80 -10.78 4.52 6.08
C GLY A 80 -9.79 4.19 4.96
N TYR A 81 -9.07 3.06 5.06
CA TYR A 81 -8.26 2.56 3.95
C TYR A 81 -9.13 2.37 2.71
N GLN A 82 -8.65 2.81 1.55
CA GLN A 82 -9.37 2.70 0.27
C GLN A 82 -8.54 1.87 -0.70
N PRO A 83 -8.97 0.64 -1.08
CA PRO A 83 -8.29 -0.15 -2.09
C PRO A 83 -8.32 0.54 -3.46
N SER A 84 -7.52 0.03 -4.39
CA SER A 84 -7.69 0.40 -5.79
C SER A 84 -8.82 -0.41 -6.40
N ILE A 85 -9.63 0.24 -7.22
CA ILE A 85 -10.67 -0.42 -8.02
C ILE A 85 -10.25 -0.28 -9.47
N VAL A 86 -10.15 -1.41 -10.17
CA VAL A 86 -9.73 -1.47 -11.58
C VAL A 86 -10.74 -2.28 -12.37
N SER A 87 -10.96 -1.91 -13.64
CA SER A 87 -11.81 -2.73 -14.51
C SER A 87 -11.13 -4.05 -14.85
N ALA A 88 -11.91 -5.12 -14.91
CA ALA A 88 -11.45 -6.46 -15.23
C ALA A 88 -10.65 -6.48 -16.54
N GLY A 89 -11.13 -5.80 -17.59
CA GLY A 89 -10.38 -5.70 -18.86
C GLY A 89 -9.06 -4.92 -18.77
N THR A 90 -8.93 -3.96 -17.86
CA THR A 90 -7.63 -3.30 -17.59
C THR A 90 -6.70 -4.25 -16.84
N PHE A 91 -7.25 -4.99 -15.87
CA PHE A 91 -6.51 -6.01 -15.15
C PHE A 91 -6.07 -7.15 -16.07
N GLU A 92 -6.93 -7.66 -16.95
CA GLU A 92 -6.60 -8.67 -17.95
C GLU A 92 -5.50 -8.19 -18.89
N ARG A 93 -5.52 -6.93 -19.34
CA ARG A 93 -4.42 -6.36 -20.15
C ARG A 93 -3.10 -6.26 -19.39
N LEU A 94 -3.14 -6.00 -18.08
CA LEU A 94 -1.96 -5.99 -17.21
C LEU A 94 -1.50 -7.41 -16.84
N GLY A 95 -2.44 -8.32 -16.61
CA GLY A 95 -2.26 -9.70 -16.14
C GLY A 95 -1.94 -10.69 -17.27
N ALA A 96 -2.42 -10.46 -18.50
CA ALA A 96 -2.05 -11.20 -19.70
C ALA A 96 -0.57 -11.01 -20.07
N LYS A 97 0.05 -9.91 -19.62
CA LYS A 97 1.50 -9.72 -19.67
C LYS A 97 2.25 -10.44 -18.54
N LEU A 98 1.54 -10.94 -17.53
CA LEU A 98 2.07 -11.46 -16.27
C LEU A 98 1.59 -12.88 -15.93
N PHE A 99 1.04 -13.64 -16.89
CA PHE A 99 0.57 -15.05 -16.79
C PHE A 99 0.45 -15.56 -15.34
N THR A 100 -0.56 -15.10 -14.59
CA THR A 100 -0.52 -15.22 -13.13
C THR A 100 -1.43 -16.35 -12.63
N PRO A 101 -0.88 -17.47 -12.11
CA PRO A 101 -1.67 -18.60 -11.59
C PRO A 101 -2.41 -18.29 -10.26
N ASN A 102 -2.29 -17.07 -9.73
CA ASN A 102 -2.79 -16.69 -8.40
C ASN A 102 -3.76 -15.50 -8.49
N VAL A 103 -4.82 -15.64 -9.28
CA VAL A 103 -5.90 -14.65 -9.40
C VAL A 103 -7.21 -15.36 -9.08
N PHE A 104 -7.85 -14.95 -7.99
CA PHE A 104 -9.14 -15.48 -7.54
C PHE A 104 -10.09 -14.32 -7.26
N THR A 105 -11.38 -14.51 -7.56
CA THR A 105 -12.43 -13.48 -7.41
C THR A 105 -13.46 -13.82 -6.34
N ASP A 106 -13.31 -14.96 -5.67
CA ASP A 106 -14.18 -15.49 -4.62
C ASP A 106 -14.17 -14.66 -3.32
N ASP A 107 -13.18 -13.77 -3.14
CA ASP A 107 -13.12 -12.81 -2.03
C ASP A 107 -13.62 -11.40 -2.39
N GLN A 108 -14.03 -11.18 -3.64
CA GLN A 108 -14.45 -9.85 -4.12
C GLN A 108 -15.90 -9.54 -3.75
N PRO A 109 -16.24 -8.27 -3.46
CA PRO A 109 -17.61 -7.83 -3.38
C PRO A 109 -18.38 -8.10 -4.69
N ALA A 110 -19.51 -8.81 -4.59
CA ALA A 110 -20.33 -9.17 -5.75
C ALA A 110 -20.78 -7.95 -6.59
N GLU A 111 -21.00 -6.80 -5.94
CA GLU A 111 -21.35 -5.57 -6.65
C GLU A 111 -20.21 -5.06 -7.55
N LEU A 112 -18.96 -5.17 -7.12
CA LEU A 112 -17.81 -4.78 -7.95
C LEU A 112 -17.70 -5.67 -9.17
N LEU A 113 -17.81 -6.99 -8.97
CA LEU A 113 -17.77 -7.97 -10.06
C LEU A 113 -18.87 -7.72 -11.10
N ARG A 114 -20.10 -7.46 -10.66
CA ARG A 114 -21.23 -7.13 -11.54
C ARG A 114 -21.01 -5.85 -12.36
N LYS A 115 -20.22 -4.91 -11.86
CA LYS A 115 -19.79 -3.70 -12.58
C LYS A 115 -18.56 -3.94 -13.48
N GLY A 116 -18.09 -5.18 -13.61
CA GLY A 116 -16.89 -5.52 -14.36
C GLY A 116 -15.60 -5.00 -13.71
N ASN A 117 -15.60 -4.82 -12.40
CA ASN A 117 -14.47 -4.29 -11.63
C ASN A 117 -13.95 -5.30 -10.60
N VAL A 118 -12.68 -5.16 -10.24
CA VAL A 118 -12.04 -5.86 -9.12
C VAL A 118 -11.35 -4.86 -8.21
N GLY A 119 -11.29 -5.17 -6.93
CA GLY A 119 -10.59 -4.40 -5.91
C GLY A 119 -9.31 -5.10 -5.47
N LEU A 120 -8.26 -4.31 -5.17
CA LEU A 120 -7.00 -4.85 -4.66
C LEU A 120 -6.22 -3.86 -3.80
N ASN A 121 -5.32 -4.40 -2.98
CA ASN A 121 -4.24 -3.64 -2.38
C ASN A 121 -3.15 -3.35 -3.42
N SER A 122 -3.11 -2.13 -3.95
CA SER A 122 -2.09 -1.70 -4.91
C SER A 122 -1.01 -0.85 -4.22
N GLY A 123 0.10 -0.61 -4.92
CA GLY A 123 1.12 0.33 -4.44
C GLY A 123 0.55 1.74 -4.25
N ASP A 124 -0.32 2.20 -5.15
CA ASP A 124 -0.93 3.54 -5.06
C ASP A 124 -1.87 3.67 -3.86
N SER A 125 -2.67 2.64 -3.57
CA SER A 125 -3.56 2.67 -2.39
C SER A 125 -2.76 2.63 -1.09
N VAL A 126 -1.67 1.84 -1.04
CA VAL A 126 -0.73 1.82 0.09
C VAL A 126 -0.08 3.18 0.29
N ILE A 127 0.46 3.79 -0.77
CA ILE A 127 1.14 5.09 -0.70
C ILE A 127 0.17 6.16 -0.21
N ARG A 128 -1.03 6.23 -0.81
CA ARG A 128 -2.08 7.17 -0.40
C ARG A 128 -2.46 7.00 1.07
N PHE A 129 -2.52 5.77 1.56
CA PHE A 129 -2.87 5.51 2.94
C PHE A 129 -1.75 5.87 3.92
N ILE A 130 -0.54 5.32 3.73
CA ILE A 130 0.60 5.52 4.64
C ILE A 130 1.06 6.99 4.65
N ALA A 131 0.83 7.74 3.57
CA ALA A 131 1.09 9.17 3.55
C ALA A 131 0.30 9.95 4.61
N HIS A 132 -0.87 9.47 5.08
CA HIS A 132 -1.58 10.07 6.23
C HIS A 132 -0.79 9.98 7.55
N TYR A 133 0.03 8.95 7.68
CA TYR A 133 0.80 8.62 8.87
C TYR A 133 2.27 9.01 8.75
N SER A 134 2.62 9.74 7.68
CA SER A 134 3.99 10.10 7.36
C SER A 134 4.29 11.55 7.73
N ARG A 135 5.50 11.79 8.23
CA ARG A 135 6.04 13.13 8.49
C ARG A 135 6.78 13.66 7.26
N GLN A 136 6.81 14.97 7.12
CA GLN A 136 7.62 15.64 6.10
C GLN A 136 9.12 15.42 6.34
N TYR A 137 9.89 15.42 5.25
CA TYR A 137 11.35 15.51 5.31
C TYR A 137 11.77 16.98 5.42
N PRO A 138 12.53 17.38 6.45
CA PRO A 138 13.07 18.73 6.54
C PRO A 138 13.94 19.04 5.31
N GLY A 139 13.74 20.20 4.68
CA GLY A 139 14.57 20.70 3.58
C GLY A 139 14.24 20.18 2.17
N VAL A 140 13.10 19.52 1.97
CA VAL A 140 12.66 19.04 0.65
C VAL A 140 11.41 19.79 0.19
N ASN A 141 11.46 20.43 -0.98
CA ASN A 141 10.29 21.00 -1.66
C ASN A 141 9.59 19.90 -2.48
N ILE A 142 8.33 19.64 -2.17
CA ILE A 142 7.62 18.41 -2.55
C ILE A 142 6.54 18.70 -3.59
N ARG A 143 6.46 17.87 -4.63
CA ARG A 143 5.38 17.90 -5.62
C ARG A 143 4.20 17.09 -5.08
N ILE A 144 3.04 17.73 -4.96
CA ILE A 144 1.84 17.12 -4.41
C ILE A 144 1.21 16.19 -5.48
N TRP A 145 1.15 14.90 -5.19
CA TRP A 145 0.17 14.01 -5.83
C TRP A 145 -1.00 13.92 -4.88
N GLY A 146 -2.14 14.53 -5.23
CA GLY A 146 -3.38 14.39 -4.47
C GLY A 146 -3.19 14.61 -2.96
N SER A 147 -3.02 15.86 -2.55
CA SER A 147 -3.07 16.33 -1.16
C SER A 147 -1.95 15.91 -0.20
N ARG A 148 -0.98 15.03 -0.54
CA ARG A 148 0.07 14.63 0.43
C ARG A 148 1.47 14.43 -0.16
N CYS A 149 2.46 14.66 0.71
CA CYS A 149 3.86 14.87 0.36
C CYS A 149 4.56 13.59 -0.12
N VAL A 150 5.10 13.59 -1.35
CA VAL A 150 5.85 12.48 -1.94
C VAL A 150 7.22 12.95 -2.42
N PHE A 151 8.31 12.39 -1.88
CA PHE A 151 9.66 12.62 -2.41
C PHE A 151 9.69 12.21 -3.89
N ILE A 152 10.39 12.95 -4.76
CA ILE A 152 10.65 12.52 -6.14
C ILE A 152 12.15 12.64 -6.36
N PHE A 153 12.85 11.51 -6.36
CA PHE A 153 14.24 11.48 -6.80
C PHE A 153 14.28 11.72 -8.32
N ARG A 154 14.90 12.81 -8.76
CA ARG A 154 15.32 12.97 -10.16
C ARG A 154 16.81 12.61 -10.23
N PRO A 155 17.22 11.55 -10.94
CA PRO A 155 18.63 11.27 -11.12
C PRO A 155 19.30 12.48 -11.78
N VAL A 156 20.27 13.07 -11.09
CA VAL A 156 21.02 14.23 -11.58
C VAL A 156 21.85 13.77 -12.78
N ARG A 157 21.50 14.22 -13.99
CA ARG A 157 22.54 14.44 -15.00
C ARG A 157 23.37 15.63 -14.50
N LYS A 158 24.68 15.44 -14.41
CA LYS A 158 25.66 16.42 -13.94
C LYS A 158 25.29 17.86 -14.38
N ASN A 159 25.33 18.79 -13.43
CA ASN A 159 25.32 20.25 -13.61
C ASN A 159 24.03 20.98 -14.04
N LYS A 160 22.91 20.92 -13.30
CA LYS A 160 21.98 22.08 -13.24
C LYS A 160 21.30 22.23 -11.87
N LYS A 161 21.32 23.45 -11.33
CA LYS A 161 20.62 23.87 -10.10
C LYS A 161 19.11 23.66 -10.26
N GLN A 162 18.46 23.15 -9.22
CA GLN A 162 17.01 23.00 -9.14
C GLN A 162 16.39 24.38 -8.85
N ALA A 163 15.57 24.89 -9.77
CA ALA A 163 14.60 25.94 -9.49
C ALA A 163 13.21 25.36 -9.75
N VAL A 164 12.31 25.48 -8.78
CA VAL A 164 10.89 25.16 -8.97
C VAL A 164 10.07 26.22 -8.24
N LEU A 165 9.34 26.98 -9.02
CA LEU A 165 8.37 28.00 -8.60
C LEU A 165 7.02 27.31 -8.37
N CYS A 166 6.39 27.57 -7.23
CA CYS A 166 5.00 27.20 -6.94
C CYS A 166 4.06 28.32 -7.41
N LYS A 167 2.93 27.96 -8.00
CA LYS A 167 1.69 28.74 -7.89
C LYS A 167 0.75 27.94 -7.02
#